data_AF-A0AAU7WMQ9-F1
#
_entry.id   AF-A0AAU7WMQ9-F1
#
_cell.length_a   1.000
_cell.length_b   1.000
_cell.length_c   1.000
_cell.angle_alpha   90.00
_cell.angle_beta   90.00
_cell.angle_gamma   90.00
#
_symmetry.space_group_name_H-M   'P 1'
#
loop_
_entity.id
_entity.type
_entity.pdbx_description
1 polymer ?
#
loop_
_entity_poly.entity_id
_entity_poly.type
_entity_poly.pdbx_seq_one_letter_code
_entity_poly.pdbx_strand_id
1 'polypeptide(L)' 'MTCEYSLTNVLERIYHNQLALEAAVMELTLWAERQNAAGVGETARGALHTIGENAGYINKAWLD' A
#
# COMPACT_ATOMS: atom_id res chain seq x y z
N MET A 1 -3.55 -17.53 24.37
CA MET A 1 -4.34 -17.36 23.14
C MET A 1 -4.18 -15.92 22.70
N THR A 2 -3.41 -15.66 21.65
CA THR A 2 -3.37 -14.34 21.02
C THR A 2 -4.75 -14.08 20.44
N CYS A 3 -5.42 -13.02 20.89
CA CYS A 3 -6.67 -12.60 20.30
C CYS A 3 -6.41 -12.35 18.81
N GLU A 4 -7.11 -13.08 17.93
CA GLU A 4 -6.97 -12.94 16.47
C GLU A 4 -7.16 -11.47 16.03
N TYR A 5 -7.97 -10.73 16.79
CA TYR A 5 -8.27 -9.32 16.62
C TYR A 5 -7.47 -8.39 17.56
N SER A 6 -6.31 -8.84 18.06
CA SER A 6 -5.39 -7.95 18.77
C SER A 6 -4.95 -6.81 17.86
N LEU A 7 -4.70 -5.64 18.44
CA LEU A 7 -4.25 -4.48 17.68
C LEU A 7 -2.99 -4.81 16.85
N THR A 8 -2.03 -5.50 17.46
CA THR A 8 -0.80 -5.96 16.79
C THR A 8 -1.08 -6.81 15.56
N ASN A 9 -1.94 -7.83 15.66
CA ASN A 9 -2.28 -8.69 14.51
C ASN A 9 -3.02 -7.92 13.41
N VAL A 10 -3.89 -6.97 13.78
CA VAL A 10 -4.60 -6.15 12.79
C VAL A 10 -3.63 -5.20 12.09
N LEU A 11 -2.70 -4.57 12.82
CA LEU A 11 -1.69 -3.68 12.25
C LEU A 11 -0.74 -4.42 11.30
N GLU A 12 -0.30 -5.63 11.65
CA GLU A 12 0.48 -6.50 10.75
C GLU A 12 -0.27 -6.75 9.43
N ARG A 13 -1.56 -7.11 9.50
CA ARG A 13 -2.37 -7.36 8.31
C ARG A 13 -2.59 -6.10 7.47
N ILE A 14 -2.81 -4.95 8.11
CA ILE A 14 -2.95 -3.68 7.40
C ILE A 14 -1.62 -3.27 6.75
N TYR A 15 -0.48 -3.49 7.41
CA TYR A 15 0.83 -3.26 6.82
C TYR A 15 1.04 -4.10 5.56
N HIS A 16 0.74 -5.39 5.60
CA HIS A 16 0.80 -6.25 4.43
C HIS A 16 -0.17 -5.83 3.32
N ASN A 17 -1.36 -5.33 3.67
CA ASN A 17 -2.28 -4.75 2.68
C ASN A 17 -1.67 -3.53 2.00
N GLN A 18 -0.93 -2.66 2.70
CA GLN A 18 -0.25 -1.53 2.07
C GLN A 18 0.77 -2.01 1.01
N LEU A 19 1.58 -3.02 1.35
CA LEU A 19 2.55 -3.59 0.40
C LEU A 19 1.87 -4.22 -0.82
N ALA A 20 0.79 -4.97 -0.61
CA ALA A 20 0.04 -5.59 -1.70
C ALA A 20 -0.64 -4.55 -2.60
N LEU A 21 -1.20 -3.49 -2.01
CA LEU A 21 -1.82 -2.38 -2.75
C LEU A 21 -0.78 -1.58 -3.53
N GLU A 22 0.40 -1.31 -2.95
CA GLU A 22 1.51 -0.64 -3.65
C GLU A 22 1.90 -1.43 -4.90
N ALA A 23 2.12 -2.74 -4.76
CA ALA A 23 2.48 -3.62 -5.87
C ALA A 23 1.38 -3.64 -6.95
N ALA A 24 0.12 -3.80 -6.56
CA ALA A 24 -1.00 -3.84 -7.50
C ALA A 24 -1.17 -2.51 -8.26
N VAL A 25 -1.05 -1.37 -7.57
CA VAL A 25 -1.15 -0.05 -8.20
C VAL A 25 0.04 0.20 -9.13
N MET A 26 1.26 -0.19 -8.73
CA MET A 26 2.45 -0.06 -9.58
C MET A 26 2.33 -0.91 -10.85
N GLU A 27 1.83 -2.15 -10.74
CA GLU A 27 1.60 -3.03 -11.89
C GLU A 27 0.53 -2.45 -12.84
N LEU A 28 -0.60 -1.97 -12.31
CA LEU A 28 -1.65 -1.33 -13.10
C LEU A 28 -1.15 -0.06 -13.80
N THR A 29 -0.28 0.71 -13.14
CA THR A 29 0.34 1.91 -13.71
C THR A 29 1.22 1.55 -14.90
N LEU A 30 2.11 0.55 -14.73
CA LEU A 30 2.96 0.06 -15.82
C LEU A 30 2.14 -0.50 -16.98
N TRP A 31 1.04 -1.20 -16.71
CA TRP A 31 0.11 -1.66 -17.74
C TRP A 31 -0.53 -0.49 -18.49
N ALA A 32 -1.03 0.53 -17.78
CA ALA A 32 -1.65 1.69 -18.40
C ALA A 32 -0.67 2.52 -19.25
N GLU A 33 0.58 2.68 -18.78
CA GLU A 33 1.65 3.34 -19.53
C GLU A 33 1.94 2.63 -20.86
N ARG A 34 1.95 1.29 -20.88
CA ARG A 34 2.09 0.50 -22.12
C ARG A 34 0.94 0.71 -23.11
N GLN A 35 -0.25 1.03 -22.60
CA GLN A 35 -1.43 1.34 -23.41
C GLN A 35 -1.48 2.79 -23.89
N ASN A 36 -0.40 3.57 -23.69
CA ASN A 36 -0.27 4.99 -24.05
C ASN A 36 -1.29 5.88 -23.31
N ALA A 37 -1.77 5.45 -22.14
CA ALA A 37 -2.70 6.20 -21.29
C ALA A 37 -1.93 7.20 -20.42
N ALA A 38 -1.37 8.24 -21.04
CA ALA A 38 -0.47 9.22 -20.39
C ALA A 38 -1.09 9.96 -19.18
N GLY A 39 -2.43 10.00 -19.06
CA GLY A 39 -3.12 10.64 -17.94
C GLY A 39 -3.09 9.85 -16.62
N VAL A 40 -2.65 8.59 -16.62
CA VAL A 40 -2.70 7.71 -15.43
C VAL A 40 -1.50 7.92 -14.48
N GLY A 41 -0.36 8.39 -15.01
CA GLY A 41 0.90 8.44 -14.26
C GLY A 41 0.91 9.37 -13.04
N GLU A 42 0.28 10.54 -13.12
CA GLU A 42 0.29 11.51 -12.01
C GLU A 42 -0.58 11.03 -10.84
N THR A 43 -1.81 10.58 -11.14
CA THR A 43 -2.72 10.01 -10.15
C THR A 43 -2.12 8.76 -9.50
N ALA A 44 -1.48 7.91 -10.29
CA ALA A 44 -0.80 6.72 -9.79
C ALA A 44 0.35 7.07 -8.83
N ARG A 45 1.20 8.05 -9.18
CA ARG A 45 2.31 8.47 -8.34
C ARG A 45 1.83 9.05 -7.01
N GLY A 46 0.77 9.87 -7.02
CA GLY A 46 0.15 10.38 -5.79
C GLY A 46 -0.42 9.26 -4.90
N ALA A 47 -1.07 8.26 -5.51
CA ALA A 47 -1.59 7.10 -4.79
C ALA A 47 -0.47 6.27 -4.16
N LEU A 48 0.58 5.95 -4.93
CA LEU A 48 1.75 5.21 -4.44
C LEU A 48 2.46 5.94 -3.30
N HIS A 49 2.62 7.26 -3.39
CA HIS A 49 3.17 8.08 -2.30
C HIS A 49 2.36 7.89 -1.02
N THR A 50 1.04 8.04 -1.10
CA THR A 50 0.13 7.92 0.06
C THR A 50 0.18 6.51 0.66
N ILE A 51 0.23 5.48 -0.19
CA ILE A 51 0.34 4.09 0.24
C ILE A 51 1.63 3.85 1.02
N GLY A 52 2.76 4.36 0.52
CA GLY A 52 4.06 4.25 1.17
C GLY A 52 4.14 5.00 2.51
N GLU A 53 3.58 6.21 2.59
CA GLU A 53 3.48 6.95 3.85
C GLU A 53 2.68 6.18 4.90
N ASN A 54 1.51 5.66 4.51
CA ASN A 54 0.67 4.86 5.39
C ASN A 54 1.40 3.59 5.85
N ALA A 55 2.09 2.87 4.94
CA ALA A 55 2.90 1.71 5.31
C ALA A 55 3.94 2.07 6.36
N GLY A 56 4.61 3.22 6.20
CA GLY A 56 5.58 3.74 7.14
C GLY A 56 4.99 4.12 8.51
N TYR A 57 3.75 4.61 8.58
CA TYR A 57 3.08 4.89 9.87
C TYR A 57 2.61 3.61 10.56
N ILE A 58 1.99 2.70 9.80
CA ILE A 58 1.49 1.42 10.34
C ILE A 58 2.65 0.57 10.85
N ASN A 59 3.76 0.50 10.12
CA ASN A 59 4.93 -0.27 10.54
C ASN A 59 5.52 0.25 11.86
N LYS A 60 5.56 1.58 12.06
CA LYS A 60 6.00 2.16 13.34
C LYS A 60 5.03 1.76 14.47
N ALA A 61 3.73 1.98 14.27
CA ALA A 61 2.72 1.62 15.27
C ALA A 61 2.62 0.12 15.56
N TRP A 62 3.06 -0.74 14.63
CA TRP A 62 3.11 -2.19 14.82
C TRP A 62 4.32 -2.64 15.65
N LEU A 63 5.45 -1.93 15.53
CA LEU A 63 6.71 -2.23 16.21
C LEU A 63 6.84 -1.57 17.60
N ASP A 64 6.04 -0.53 17.87
CA ASP A 64 5.90 0.14 19.18
C ASP A 64 5.09 -0.70 20.18
#